data_AF-R7HB23-F1
#
_entry.id   AF-R7HB23-F1
#
_cell.length_a   1.000
_cell.length_b   1.000
_cell.length_c   1.000
_cell.angle_alpha   90.00
_cell.angle_beta   90.00
_cell.angle_gamma   90.00
#
_symmetry.space_group_name_H-M   'P 1'
#
loop_
_entity.id
_entity.type
_entity.pdbx_description
1 polymer ?
#
loop_
_entity_poly.entity_id
_entity_poly.type
_entity_poly.pdbx_seq_one_letter_code
_entity_poly.pdbx_strand_id
1 'polypeptide(L)'
;MDVQLLGQYDFDNFTLLNVLMSEEERINTSVHEYTHFQLSNQSVYGTIQYCLKKLTISITCNNDANKLKSAMTFFAENSMKVQEGVAVFIEATYFMLSSVGDYEKFIENLKKNNECYYGYVKPLCFILEYMKDVDYNDKLTIAHAVFQIALKSMNSCIYNYDGNNFAKSKSIKKLVSNRDFSKEYLPNKLFFSMIEECNKQETFETFCEKLFVLAQDDIDGNVEFFQERLIEIKKFVLEIFEGSQSIDVYKNRLNQVEMHEADASSVFLQQIPTAFNEDYVQRNMKKIGYESLKEKCRSLEYSTLFLLGGLQKNILELFNKIGAVNSDVKDDSREILFFYSLRDKEIFGCLLRKSELQEILNQNDNKCVLLISYKNYDYENNELLGYSTTAENIYIYCDRTYSNILQFINLWNDRVVFYRYMVYESMIVLLIKINENSLFLLPMTPMVADEAEKDIRDNHKNMHPITEVENEEYDPYIVKDEKTRNEIDTIINCLFFINLPVFKEK
;
A
#
# COMPACT_ATOMS: atom_id res chain seq x y z
N MET A 1 12.82 -21.23 -15.69
CA MET A 1 12.02 -21.52 -14.48
C MET A 1 11.80 -20.18 -13.85
N ASP A 2 10.67 -19.58 -14.18
CA ASP A 2 10.33 -18.23 -13.79
C ASP A 2 9.94 -18.25 -12.31
N VAL A 3 10.77 -17.62 -11.51
CA VAL A 3 10.55 -17.41 -10.08
C VAL A 3 9.52 -16.30 -9.95
N GLN A 4 8.31 -16.62 -9.50
CA GLN A 4 7.37 -15.60 -9.03
C GLN A 4 7.79 -15.16 -7.63
N LEU A 5 8.64 -14.13 -7.57
CA LEU A 5 8.76 -13.29 -6.38
C LEU A 5 7.44 -12.51 -6.26
N LEU A 6 6.70 -12.73 -5.16
CA LEU A 6 5.39 -12.11 -4.93
C LEU A 6 5.51 -10.64 -4.50
N GLY A 7 6.73 -10.20 -4.18
CA GLY A 7 7.12 -8.83 -3.90
C GLY A 7 8.53 -8.81 -3.32
N GLN A 8 9.21 -7.66 -3.42
CA GLN A 8 10.44 -7.38 -2.69
C GLN A 8 10.27 -5.95 -2.18
N TYR A 9 10.20 -5.77 -0.86
CA TYR A 9 10.18 -4.43 -0.28
C TYR A 9 11.51 -3.75 -0.58
N ASP A 10 11.52 -2.95 -1.64
CA ASP A 10 12.63 -2.10 -1.97
C ASP A 10 12.46 -0.85 -1.08
N PHE A 11 13.44 -0.57 -0.22
CA PHE A 11 13.45 0.57 0.73
C PHE A 11 13.30 1.98 0.08
N ASP A 12 12.89 2.04 -1.19
CA ASP A 12 12.48 3.22 -1.97
C ASP A 12 10.97 3.53 -1.87
N ASN A 13 10.25 2.79 -1.01
CA ASN A 13 8.83 2.91 -0.64
C ASN A 13 7.87 2.03 -1.47
N PHE A 14 6.83 1.58 -0.76
CA PHE A 14 5.55 1.00 -1.21
C PHE A 14 5.50 -0.49 -1.54
N THR A 15 4.38 -1.04 -1.08
CA THR A 15 3.79 -2.32 -1.43
C THR A 15 2.99 -2.17 -2.73
N LEU A 16 3.38 -2.89 -3.77
CA LEU A 16 2.65 -2.96 -5.04
C LEU A 16 1.64 -4.11 -4.98
N LEU A 17 0.33 -3.82 -5.00
CA LEU A 17 -0.70 -4.85 -5.12
C LEU A 17 -1.14 -4.98 -6.57
N ASN A 18 -0.90 -6.14 -7.18
CA ASN A 18 -1.36 -6.41 -8.54
C ASN A 18 -2.90 -6.48 -8.56
N VAL A 19 -3.53 -5.63 -9.37
CA VAL A 19 -4.99 -5.49 -9.48
C VAL A 19 -5.65 -6.76 -10.07
N LEU A 20 -4.88 -7.62 -10.72
CA LEU A 20 -5.34 -8.90 -11.28
C LEU A 20 -5.44 -10.03 -10.24
N MET A 21 -4.99 -9.79 -9.00
CA MET A 21 -5.05 -10.75 -7.91
C MET A 21 -6.47 -10.86 -7.37
N SER A 22 -6.89 -12.07 -6.98
CA SER A 22 -8.16 -12.28 -6.26
C SER A 22 -8.21 -11.44 -4.98
N GLU A 23 -9.40 -11.17 -4.42
CA GLU A 23 -9.51 -10.43 -3.15
C GLU A 23 -8.67 -11.09 -2.04
N GLU A 24 -8.70 -12.42 -2.00
CA GLU A 24 -7.89 -13.25 -1.12
C GLU A 24 -6.38 -13.00 -1.33
N GLU A 25 -5.91 -13.03 -2.57
CA GLU A 25 -4.52 -12.78 -2.92
C GLU A 25 -4.10 -11.32 -2.65
N ARG A 26 -4.97 -10.34 -2.87
CA ARG A 26 -4.68 -8.93 -2.57
C ARG A 26 -4.56 -8.66 -1.08
N ILE A 27 -5.48 -9.21 -0.28
CA ILE A 27 -5.40 -9.07 1.18
C ILE A 27 -4.15 -9.77 1.67
N ASN A 28 -3.86 -10.96 1.14
CA ASN A 28 -2.64 -11.69 1.45
C ASN A 28 -1.38 -10.86 1.18
N THR A 29 -1.22 -10.32 -0.03
CA THR A 29 -0.08 -9.45 -0.37
C THR A 29 -0.07 -8.15 0.42
N SER A 30 -1.23 -7.59 0.77
CA SER A 30 -1.30 -6.38 1.60
C SER A 30 -0.75 -6.65 3.00
N VAL A 31 -1.15 -7.78 3.60
CA VAL A 31 -0.69 -8.24 4.91
C VAL A 31 0.80 -8.55 4.88
N HIS A 32 1.26 -9.24 3.83
CA HIS A 32 2.65 -9.58 3.60
C HIS A 32 3.55 -8.34 3.60
N GLU A 33 3.18 -7.37 2.79
CA GLU A 33 4.03 -6.24 2.49
C GLU A 33 3.89 -5.13 3.53
N TYR A 34 2.75 -5.03 4.22
CA TYR A 34 2.66 -4.24 5.44
C TYR A 34 3.57 -4.77 6.54
N THR A 35 3.72 -6.10 6.64
CA THR A 35 4.67 -6.72 7.57
C THR A 35 6.10 -6.30 7.23
N HIS A 36 6.48 -6.30 5.94
CA HIS A 36 7.77 -5.76 5.48
C HIS A 36 7.96 -4.29 5.82
N PHE A 37 6.95 -3.46 5.57
CA PHE A 37 6.98 -2.03 5.86
C PHE A 37 7.21 -1.77 7.35
N GLN A 38 6.46 -2.45 8.23
CA GLN A 38 6.59 -2.29 9.68
C GLN A 38 7.96 -2.74 10.18
N LEU A 39 8.42 -3.93 9.76
CA LEU A 39 9.76 -4.41 10.12
C LEU A 39 10.87 -3.47 9.62
N SER A 40 10.72 -2.92 8.42
CA SER A 40 11.72 -2.02 7.83
C SER A 40 11.79 -0.67 8.53
N ASN A 41 10.64 -0.06 8.85
CA ASN A 41 10.60 1.28 9.45
C ASN A 41 10.92 1.29 10.94
N GLN A 42 10.69 0.18 11.64
CA GLN A 42 10.95 0.09 13.08
C GLN A 42 12.33 -0.52 13.41
N SER A 43 13.04 -1.05 12.41
CA SER A 43 14.31 -1.75 12.65
C SER A 43 15.55 -0.89 12.39
N VAL A 44 16.62 -1.20 13.12
CA VAL A 44 17.98 -0.70 12.86
C VAL A 44 18.42 -1.06 11.43
N TYR A 45 18.25 -2.32 11.02
CA TYR A 45 18.63 -2.78 9.68
C TYR A 45 17.92 -1.99 8.58
N GLY A 46 16.60 -1.80 8.70
CA GLY A 46 15.84 -1.05 7.72
C GLY A 46 16.18 0.45 7.72
N THR A 47 16.44 1.04 8.88
CA THR A 47 16.91 2.44 8.99
C THR A 47 18.27 2.64 8.32
N ILE A 48 19.20 1.70 8.48
CA ILE A 48 20.51 1.72 7.79
C ILE A 48 20.31 1.64 6.28
N GLN A 49 19.49 0.72 5.79
CA GLN A 49 19.21 0.57 4.36
C GLN A 49 18.56 1.82 3.78
N TYR A 50 17.61 2.42 4.49
CA TYR A 50 17.01 3.70 4.13
C TYR A 50 18.07 4.81 4.02
N CYS A 51 18.93 4.96 5.02
CA CYS A 51 20.01 5.95 5.02
C CYS A 51 20.97 5.74 3.83
N LEU A 52 21.36 4.50 3.55
CA LEU A 52 22.20 4.14 2.41
C LEU A 52 21.56 4.53 1.08
N LYS A 53 20.25 4.30 0.91
CA LYS A 53 19.51 4.69 -0.29
C LYS A 53 19.39 6.20 -0.50
N LYS A 54 19.34 6.99 0.57
CA LYS A 54 19.30 8.46 0.48
C LYS A 54 20.63 9.08 0.00
N LEU A 55 21.71 8.31 -0.03
CA LEU A 55 22.99 8.78 -0.54
C LEU A 55 22.96 8.86 -2.07
N THR A 56 23.00 10.08 -2.62
CA THR A 56 23.19 10.29 -4.05
C THR A 56 24.67 10.11 -4.41
N ILE A 57 25.06 8.93 -4.88
CA ILE A 57 26.43 8.67 -5.31
C ILE A 57 26.60 9.07 -6.78
N SER A 58 27.64 9.86 -7.06
CA SER A 58 27.97 10.23 -8.45
C SER A 58 28.26 8.99 -9.28
N ILE A 59 27.71 8.94 -10.48
CA ILE A 59 27.90 7.86 -11.47
C ILE A 59 29.39 7.70 -11.84
N THR A 60 30.20 8.73 -11.63
CA THR A 60 31.66 8.70 -11.88
C THR A 60 32.49 8.20 -10.70
N CYS A 61 31.91 8.03 -9.50
CA CYS A 61 32.62 7.61 -8.29
C CYS A 61 32.49 6.09 -8.06
N ASN A 62 33.20 5.31 -8.87
CA ASN A 62 33.15 3.83 -8.82
C ASN A 62 33.51 3.24 -7.45
N ASN A 63 34.38 3.91 -6.68
CA ASN A 63 34.75 3.43 -5.34
C ASN A 63 33.56 3.47 -4.38
N ASP A 64 32.86 4.61 -4.30
CA ASP A 64 31.71 4.77 -3.42
C ASP A 64 30.52 3.94 -3.90
N ALA A 65 30.31 3.83 -5.21
CA ALA A 65 29.29 2.94 -5.77
C ALA A 65 29.49 1.48 -5.34
N ASN A 66 30.74 0.99 -5.32
CA ASN A 66 31.07 -0.35 -4.86
C ASN A 66 30.90 -0.52 -3.33
N LYS A 67 31.21 0.53 -2.55
CA LYS A 67 30.96 0.55 -1.10
C LYS A 67 29.47 0.45 -0.81
N LEU A 68 28.65 1.28 -1.44
CA LEU A 68 27.19 1.26 -1.32
C LEU A 68 26.62 -0.10 -1.69
N LYS A 69 27.02 -0.65 -2.85
CA LYS A 69 26.56 -1.96 -3.29
C LYS A 69 26.92 -3.05 -2.27
N SER A 70 28.15 -3.05 -1.76
CA SER A 70 28.58 -4.04 -0.77
C SER A 70 27.76 -3.97 0.52
N ALA A 71 27.54 -2.76 1.04
CA ALA A 71 26.74 -2.55 2.24
C ALA A 71 25.26 -2.92 2.01
N MET A 72 24.64 -2.40 0.95
CA MET A 72 23.24 -2.67 0.60
C MET A 72 22.96 -4.17 0.46
N THR A 73 23.80 -4.89 -0.28
CA THR A 73 23.67 -6.35 -0.43
C THR A 73 23.76 -7.06 0.91
N PHE A 74 24.72 -6.68 1.77
CA PHE A 74 24.86 -7.30 3.09
C PHE A 74 23.62 -7.10 3.97
N PHE A 75 23.13 -5.86 4.11
CA PHE A 75 21.98 -5.60 4.97
C PHE A 75 20.72 -6.29 4.43
N ALA A 76 20.50 -6.28 3.12
CA ALA A 76 19.34 -6.92 2.48
C ALA A 76 19.36 -8.44 2.65
N GLU A 77 20.48 -9.10 2.34
CA GLU A 77 20.56 -10.57 2.42
C GLU A 77 20.37 -11.10 3.86
N ASN A 78 20.75 -10.32 4.87
CA ASN A 78 20.69 -10.74 6.27
C ASN A 78 19.36 -10.37 6.98
N SER A 79 18.56 -9.45 6.42
CA SER A 79 17.19 -9.18 6.88
C SER A 79 16.13 -10.02 6.14
N MET A 80 16.35 -10.32 4.86
CA MET A 80 15.34 -10.90 3.97
C MET A 80 14.69 -12.17 4.52
N LYS A 81 15.47 -13.10 5.09
CA LYS A 81 14.90 -14.35 5.63
C LYS A 81 13.96 -14.14 6.82
N VAL A 82 14.22 -13.12 7.63
CA VAL A 82 13.36 -12.77 8.77
C VAL A 82 12.11 -12.10 8.25
N GLN A 83 12.29 -11.09 7.40
CA GLN A 83 11.21 -10.34 6.76
C GLN A 83 10.22 -11.26 6.03
N GLU A 84 10.70 -12.08 5.09
CA GLU A 84 9.86 -13.04 4.34
C GLU A 84 9.26 -14.11 5.25
N GLY A 85 10.04 -14.66 6.19
CA GLY A 85 9.57 -15.70 7.10
C GLY A 85 8.41 -15.22 7.98
N VAL A 86 8.50 -14.00 8.48
CA VAL A 86 7.48 -13.38 9.34
C VAL A 86 6.28 -12.94 8.51
N ALA A 87 6.50 -12.33 7.33
CA ALA A 87 5.41 -11.97 6.44
C ALA A 87 4.53 -13.18 6.10
N VAL A 88 5.13 -14.28 5.64
CA VAL A 88 4.39 -15.52 5.31
C VAL A 88 3.75 -16.18 6.56
N PHE A 89 4.38 -16.04 7.73
CA PHE A 89 3.79 -16.51 8.99
C PHE A 89 2.54 -15.71 9.38
N ILE A 90 2.56 -14.39 9.21
CA ILE A 90 1.40 -13.52 9.45
C ILE A 90 0.30 -13.78 8.42
N GLU A 91 0.65 -14.00 7.14
CA GLU A 91 -0.30 -14.47 6.12
C GLU A 91 -0.99 -15.79 6.54
N ALA A 92 -0.21 -16.79 6.96
CA ALA A 92 -0.74 -18.07 7.44
C ALA A 92 -1.67 -17.89 8.65
N THR A 93 -1.31 -16.99 9.57
CA THR A 93 -2.14 -16.63 10.73
C THR A 93 -3.45 -15.98 10.27
N TYR A 94 -3.40 -15.06 9.32
CA TYR A 94 -4.59 -14.41 8.75
C TYR A 94 -5.59 -15.42 8.19
N PHE A 95 -5.12 -16.39 7.41
CA PHE A 95 -5.98 -17.48 6.93
C PHE A 95 -6.54 -18.33 8.08
N MET A 96 -5.74 -18.61 9.11
CA MET A 96 -6.15 -19.40 10.26
C MET A 96 -7.21 -18.71 11.13
N LEU A 97 -7.18 -17.38 11.22
CA LEU A 97 -8.20 -16.58 11.91
C LEU A 97 -9.56 -16.69 11.21
N SER A 98 -9.56 -16.88 9.89
CA SER A 98 -10.78 -17.12 9.10
C SER A 98 -11.27 -18.55 9.29
N SER A 99 -10.42 -19.54 8.99
CA SER A 99 -10.68 -20.95 9.30
C SER A 99 -9.39 -21.77 9.30
N VAL A 100 -9.32 -22.82 10.13
CA VAL A 100 -8.19 -23.77 10.10
C VAL A 100 -8.06 -24.43 8.71
N GLY A 101 -9.19 -24.69 8.05
CA GLY A 101 -9.20 -25.28 6.71
C GLY A 101 -8.57 -24.38 5.63
N ASP A 102 -8.76 -23.07 5.71
CA ASP A 102 -8.14 -22.14 4.74
C ASP A 102 -6.64 -21.98 4.99
N TYR A 103 -6.22 -21.98 6.25
CA TYR A 103 -4.80 -22.11 6.61
C TYR A 103 -4.16 -23.38 6.02
N GLU A 104 -4.82 -24.54 6.15
CA GLU A 104 -4.27 -25.80 5.66
C GLU A 104 -4.15 -25.80 4.12
N LYS A 105 -5.15 -25.27 3.41
CA LYS A 105 -5.09 -25.05 1.96
C LYS A 105 -3.95 -24.12 1.58
N PHE A 106 -3.77 -23.01 2.30
CA PHE A 106 -2.70 -22.04 2.05
C PHE A 106 -1.31 -22.70 2.18
N ILE A 107 -1.06 -23.43 3.28
CA ILE A 107 0.21 -24.13 3.50
C ILE A 107 0.44 -25.23 2.47
N GLU A 108 -0.60 -25.99 2.08
CA GLU A 108 -0.47 -26.98 1.01
C GLU A 108 -0.17 -26.34 -0.35
N ASN A 109 -0.79 -25.21 -0.66
CA ASN A 109 -0.55 -24.46 -1.88
C ASN A 109 0.91 -23.98 -1.93
N LEU A 110 1.43 -23.42 -0.83
CA LEU A 110 2.84 -23.03 -0.73
C LEU A 110 3.78 -24.23 -0.95
N LYS A 111 3.52 -25.38 -0.31
CA LYS A 111 4.33 -26.60 -0.47
C LYS A 111 4.37 -27.10 -1.92
N LYS A 112 3.24 -27.01 -2.64
CA LYS A 112 3.09 -27.55 -4.00
C LYS A 112 3.57 -26.57 -5.07
N ASN A 113 3.27 -25.28 -4.91
CA ASN A 113 3.38 -24.29 -5.97
C ASN A 113 4.44 -23.21 -5.71
N ASN A 114 4.94 -23.05 -4.47
CA ASN A 114 5.95 -22.05 -4.13
C ASN A 114 6.91 -22.52 -3.01
N GLU A 115 7.78 -23.49 -3.35
CA GLU A 115 8.72 -24.12 -2.42
C GLU A 115 9.69 -23.11 -1.75
N CYS A 116 10.05 -22.04 -2.45
CA CYS A 116 10.89 -20.98 -1.92
C CYS A 116 10.21 -20.25 -0.75
N TYR A 117 8.97 -19.79 -0.94
CA TYR A 117 8.18 -19.13 0.10
C TYR A 117 7.88 -20.07 1.27
N TYR A 118 7.54 -21.33 0.97
CA TYR A 118 7.38 -22.34 2.02
C TYR A 118 8.67 -22.51 2.83
N GLY A 119 9.84 -22.43 2.18
CA GLY A 119 11.14 -22.49 2.83
C GLY A 119 11.37 -21.41 3.89
N TYR A 120 10.78 -20.22 3.74
CA TYR A 120 10.88 -19.13 4.72
C TYR A 120 10.03 -19.39 5.96
N VAL A 121 8.80 -19.88 5.80
CA VAL A 121 7.87 -20.13 6.92
C VAL A 121 8.09 -21.49 7.60
N LYS A 122 8.74 -22.44 6.92
CA LYS A 122 9.00 -23.80 7.43
C LYS A 122 9.53 -23.86 8.87
N PRO A 123 10.49 -23.02 9.31
CA PRO A 123 10.97 -23.01 10.69
C PRO A 123 9.92 -22.58 11.72
N LEU A 124 8.86 -21.89 11.30
CA LEU A 124 7.77 -21.36 12.12
C LEU A 124 6.53 -22.26 12.11
N CYS A 125 6.50 -23.31 11.27
CA CYS A 125 5.33 -24.19 11.16
C CYS A 125 4.93 -24.86 12.48
N PHE A 126 5.87 -25.17 13.38
CA PHE A 126 5.51 -25.76 14.68
C PHE A 126 4.67 -24.80 15.54
N ILE A 127 4.91 -23.48 15.42
CA ILE A 127 4.10 -22.45 16.09
C ILE A 127 2.71 -22.40 15.47
N LEU A 128 2.62 -22.43 14.13
CA LEU A 128 1.34 -22.47 13.42
C LEU A 128 0.51 -23.71 13.79
N GLU A 129 1.15 -24.86 13.99
CA GLU A 129 0.45 -26.06 14.46
C GLU A 129 -0.09 -25.89 15.89
N TYR A 130 0.66 -25.29 16.82
CA TYR A 130 0.13 -24.95 18.14
C TYR A 130 -1.05 -23.98 18.08
N MET A 131 -1.01 -23.02 17.15
CA MET A 131 -2.06 -22.01 17.01
C MET A 131 -3.39 -22.57 16.49
N LYS A 132 -3.45 -23.77 15.92
CA LYS A 132 -4.71 -24.33 15.39
C LYS A 132 -5.81 -24.44 16.45
N ASP A 133 -5.42 -24.91 17.62
CA ASP A 133 -6.33 -25.33 18.69
C ASP A 133 -6.59 -24.23 19.75
N VAL A 134 -6.03 -23.03 19.56
CA VAL A 134 -6.18 -21.91 20.49
C VAL A 134 -7.24 -20.92 20.01
N ASP A 135 -7.70 -20.06 20.91
CA ASP A 135 -8.75 -19.09 20.62
C ASP A 135 -8.25 -17.94 19.71
N TYR A 136 -9.18 -17.10 19.27
CA TYR A 136 -8.89 -15.98 18.36
C TYR A 136 -7.88 -14.98 18.95
N ASN A 137 -7.98 -14.66 20.24
CA ASN A 137 -7.13 -13.67 20.87
C ASN A 137 -5.73 -14.23 21.14
N ASP A 138 -5.64 -15.51 21.50
CA ASP A 138 -4.37 -16.20 21.70
C ASP A 138 -3.59 -16.32 20.38
N LYS A 139 -4.27 -16.59 19.26
CA LYS A 139 -3.66 -16.56 17.92
C LYS A 139 -3.02 -15.21 17.63
N LEU A 140 -3.75 -14.12 17.85
CA LEU A 140 -3.23 -12.76 17.64
C LEU A 140 -2.05 -12.45 18.57
N THR A 141 -2.13 -12.86 19.83
CA THR A 141 -1.08 -12.62 20.83
C THR A 141 0.20 -13.37 20.50
N ILE A 142 0.10 -14.64 20.09
CA ILE A 142 1.24 -15.44 19.62
C ILE A 142 1.85 -14.82 18.37
N ALA A 143 1.02 -14.41 17.41
CA ALA A 143 1.50 -13.81 16.17
C ALA A 143 2.23 -12.48 16.41
N HIS A 144 1.69 -11.65 17.31
CA HIS A 144 2.35 -10.43 17.74
C HIS A 144 3.69 -10.72 18.43
N ALA A 145 3.77 -11.75 19.28
CA ALA A 145 5.01 -12.13 19.95
C ALA A 145 6.09 -12.57 18.94
N VAL A 146 5.73 -13.35 17.91
CA VAL A 146 6.66 -13.71 16.82
C VAL A 146 7.14 -12.48 16.06
N PHE A 147 6.24 -11.53 15.77
CA PHE A 147 6.59 -10.26 15.15
C PHE A 147 7.58 -9.45 16.01
N GLN A 148 7.37 -9.38 17.33
CA GLN A 148 8.29 -8.68 18.24
C GLN A 148 9.67 -9.33 18.30
N ILE A 149 9.74 -10.66 18.30
CA ILE A 149 11.02 -11.40 18.22
C ILE A 149 11.74 -11.08 16.91
N ALA A 150 11.01 -10.97 15.80
CA ALA A 150 11.57 -10.57 14.52
C ALA A 150 12.13 -9.14 14.56
N LEU A 151 11.35 -8.19 15.07
CA LEU A 151 11.76 -6.80 15.21
C LEU A 151 13.00 -6.68 16.10
N LYS A 152 13.02 -7.37 17.24
CA LYS A 152 14.17 -7.46 18.16
C LYS A 152 15.41 -8.00 17.46
N SER A 153 15.27 -9.04 16.64
CA SER A 153 16.40 -9.60 15.87
C SER A 153 16.96 -8.60 14.85
N MET A 154 16.11 -7.78 14.24
CA MET A 154 16.48 -6.74 13.28
C MET A 154 16.97 -5.44 13.93
N ASN A 155 16.79 -5.30 15.25
CA ASN A 155 17.26 -4.20 16.08
C ASN A 155 18.61 -4.46 16.76
N SER A 156 19.38 -5.45 16.27
CA SER A 156 20.76 -5.60 16.71
C SER A 156 21.55 -4.30 16.51
N CYS A 157 22.35 -3.92 17.51
CA CYS A 157 23.10 -2.66 17.54
C CYS A 157 24.35 -2.71 16.64
N ILE A 158 24.18 -3.17 15.39
CA ILE A 158 25.28 -3.33 14.43
C ILE A 158 26.00 -2.02 14.12
N TYR A 159 25.34 -0.88 14.32
CA TYR A 159 25.94 0.45 14.21
C TYR A 159 27.02 0.73 15.27
N ASN A 160 27.18 -0.11 16.30
CA ASN A 160 28.30 -0.03 17.24
C ASN A 160 29.62 -0.60 16.67
N TYR A 161 29.59 -1.24 15.50
CA TYR A 161 30.79 -1.68 14.79
C TYR A 161 31.33 -0.57 13.88
N ASP A 162 32.63 -0.63 13.60
CA ASP A 162 33.27 0.26 12.62
C ASP A 162 32.68 0.03 11.21
N GLY A 163 32.02 1.06 10.69
CA GLY A 163 31.35 1.06 9.39
C GLY A 163 32.27 0.74 8.21
N ASN A 164 33.58 1.01 8.32
CA ASN A 164 34.54 0.67 7.27
C ASN A 164 34.60 -0.82 6.94
N ASN A 165 34.25 -1.69 7.89
CA ASN A 165 34.21 -3.12 7.67
C ASN A 165 33.16 -3.52 6.62
N PHE A 166 32.17 -2.66 6.37
CA PHE A 166 31.09 -2.86 5.40
C PHE A 166 31.36 -2.21 4.05
N ALA A 167 32.50 -1.52 3.89
CA ALA A 167 32.89 -0.88 2.63
C ALA A 167 33.27 -1.88 1.51
N LYS A 168 33.64 -3.11 1.87
CA LYS A 168 34.12 -4.12 0.90
C LYS A 168 33.59 -5.51 1.23
N SER A 169 33.12 -6.23 0.21
CA SER A 169 32.60 -7.60 0.37
C SER A 169 33.59 -8.57 1.03
N LYS A 170 34.92 -8.39 0.82
CA LYS A 170 35.94 -9.23 1.47
C LYS A 170 36.00 -9.01 2.99
N SER A 171 35.89 -7.76 3.44
CA SER A 171 35.86 -7.42 4.86
C SER A 171 34.60 -7.96 5.52
N ILE A 172 33.44 -7.77 4.88
CA ILE A 172 32.16 -8.32 5.31
C ILE A 172 32.23 -9.84 5.47
N LYS A 173 32.76 -10.57 4.49
CA LYS A 173 32.90 -12.03 4.58
C LYS A 173 33.76 -12.48 5.78
N LYS A 174 34.84 -11.74 6.07
CA LYS A 174 35.69 -12.01 7.24
C LYS A 174 34.93 -11.77 8.55
N LEU A 175 34.18 -10.68 8.63
CA LEU A 175 33.35 -10.31 9.77
C LEU A 175 32.27 -11.39 10.03
N VAL A 176 31.51 -11.77 9.00
CA VAL A 176 30.47 -12.80 9.07
C VAL A 176 31.04 -14.18 9.43
N SER A 177 32.28 -14.49 9.04
CA SER A 177 32.91 -15.77 9.43
C SER A 177 33.22 -15.88 10.93
N ASN A 178 33.21 -14.76 11.67
CA ASN A 178 33.30 -14.78 13.13
C ASN A 178 31.96 -15.26 13.72
N ARG A 179 32.02 -16.32 14.53
CA ARG A 179 30.84 -16.92 15.16
C ARG A 179 30.14 -15.99 16.13
N ASP A 180 30.90 -15.20 16.89
CA ASP A 180 30.34 -14.29 17.89
C ASP A 180 29.58 -13.17 17.19
N PHE A 181 30.20 -12.56 16.18
CA PHE A 181 29.55 -11.56 15.33
C PHE A 181 28.26 -12.11 14.69
N SER A 182 28.35 -13.28 14.06
CA SER A 182 27.20 -13.90 13.40
C SER A 182 26.02 -14.15 14.33
N LYS A 183 26.27 -14.52 15.58
CA LYS A 183 25.21 -14.82 16.55
C LYS A 183 24.57 -13.58 17.13
N GLU A 184 25.32 -12.49 17.24
CA GLU A 184 24.88 -11.29 17.97
C GLU A 184 24.32 -10.20 17.04
N TYR A 185 24.73 -10.16 15.76
CA TYR A 185 24.40 -9.04 14.87
C TYR A 185 23.67 -9.42 13.58
N LEU A 186 23.53 -10.71 13.26
CA LEU A 186 22.79 -11.12 12.04
C LEU A 186 21.34 -11.46 12.39
N PRO A 187 20.35 -10.72 11.86
CA PRO A 187 18.95 -10.89 12.22
C PRO A 187 18.44 -12.30 12.00
N ASN A 188 18.77 -12.90 10.85
CA ASN A 188 18.37 -14.27 10.55
C ASN A 188 18.91 -15.31 11.55
N LYS A 189 20.14 -15.14 12.07
CA LYS A 189 20.72 -16.05 13.05
C LYS A 189 20.08 -15.86 14.42
N LEU A 190 19.90 -14.61 14.84
CA LEU A 190 19.22 -14.25 16.09
C LEU A 190 17.79 -14.77 16.12
N PHE A 191 17.01 -14.43 15.09
CA PHE A 191 15.60 -14.80 14.97
C PHE A 191 15.42 -16.31 15.08
N PHE A 192 16.07 -17.08 14.21
CA PHE A 192 15.89 -18.53 14.23
C PHE A 192 16.48 -19.21 15.47
N SER A 193 17.50 -18.63 16.11
CA SER A 193 17.98 -19.13 17.41
C SER A 193 16.92 -18.95 18.50
N MET A 194 16.26 -17.79 18.57
CA MET A 194 15.19 -17.52 19.53
C MET A 194 13.98 -18.44 19.29
N ILE A 195 13.59 -18.63 18.03
CA ILE A 195 12.52 -19.55 17.64
C ILE A 195 12.87 -21.00 17.98
N GLU A 196 14.13 -21.42 17.77
CA GLU A 196 14.59 -22.77 18.14
C GLU A 196 14.57 -23.00 19.65
N GLU A 197 14.81 -21.97 20.47
CA GLU A 197 14.65 -22.06 21.93
C GLU A 197 13.20 -22.30 22.35
N CYS A 198 12.24 -21.70 21.65
CA CYS A 198 10.81 -21.98 21.84
C CYS A 198 10.47 -23.42 21.45
N ASN A 199 11.03 -23.94 20.35
CA ASN A 199 10.76 -25.30 19.87
C ASN A 199 11.33 -26.41 20.80
N LYS A 200 12.22 -26.05 21.74
CA LYS A 200 12.76 -27.00 22.73
C LYS A 200 11.83 -27.23 23.92
N GLN A 201 10.75 -26.46 24.04
CA GLN A 201 9.81 -26.60 25.15
C GLN A 201 8.89 -27.80 24.92
N GLU A 202 8.62 -28.57 25.99
CA GLU A 202 7.88 -29.84 25.90
C GLU A 202 6.36 -29.64 25.91
N THR A 203 5.87 -28.51 26.44
CA THR A 203 4.43 -28.21 26.55
C THR A 203 4.08 -26.89 25.90
N PHE A 204 2.81 -26.73 25.51
CA PHE A 204 2.30 -25.48 24.94
C PHE A 204 2.42 -24.30 25.92
N GLU A 205 2.16 -24.52 27.21
CA GLU A 205 2.27 -23.47 28.23
C GLU A 205 3.72 -22.98 28.38
N THR A 206 4.68 -23.90 28.48
CA THR A 206 6.10 -23.56 28.59
C THR A 206 6.65 -22.93 27.30
N PHE A 207 6.12 -23.33 26.14
CA PHE A 207 6.35 -22.67 24.86
C PHE A 207 5.88 -21.21 24.89
N CYS A 208 4.63 -20.95 25.29
CA CYS A 208 4.06 -19.60 25.34
C CYS A 208 4.82 -18.71 26.32
N GLU A 209 5.12 -19.20 27.53
CA GLU A 209 5.94 -18.48 28.51
C GLU A 209 7.29 -18.07 27.91
N LYS A 210 7.99 -19.02 27.27
CA LYS A 210 9.29 -18.76 26.64
C LYS A 210 9.18 -17.77 25.47
N LEU A 211 8.16 -17.91 24.63
CA LEU A 211 7.88 -17.01 23.51
C LEU A 211 7.65 -15.58 24.00
N PHE A 212 6.78 -15.39 25.00
CA PHE A 212 6.45 -14.07 25.52
C PHE A 212 7.63 -13.43 26.27
N VAL A 213 8.43 -14.21 27.00
CA VAL A 213 9.68 -13.71 27.61
C VAL A 213 10.67 -13.24 26.55
N LEU A 214 10.81 -13.97 25.44
CA LEU A 214 11.70 -13.55 24.34
C LEU A 214 11.17 -12.31 23.60
N ALA A 215 9.85 -12.21 23.45
CA ALA A 215 9.13 -11.12 22.79
C ALA A 215 9.04 -9.84 23.62
N GLN A 216 9.28 -9.90 24.94
CA GLN A 216 9.37 -8.69 25.76
C GLN A 216 10.47 -7.78 25.21
N ASP A 217 10.08 -6.52 24.98
CA ASP A 217 10.96 -5.48 24.50
C ASP A 217 11.40 -4.61 25.68
N ASP A 218 12.71 -4.41 25.78
CA ASP A 218 13.33 -3.52 26.77
C ASP A 218 13.57 -2.12 26.18
N ILE A 219 13.10 -1.86 24.95
CA ILE A 219 13.27 -0.57 24.28
C ILE A 219 12.35 0.48 24.91
N ASP A 220 12.96 1.54 25.42
CA ASP A 220 12.27 2.74 25.84
C ASP A 220 11.62 3.40 24.60
N GLY A 221 10.29 3.27 24.47
CA GLY A 221 9.52 3.69 23.30
C GLY A 221 9.42 5.20 23.09
N ASN A 222 10.29 5.98 23.75
CA ASN A 222 10.35 7.43 23.62
C ASN A 222 11.00 7.83 22.29
N VAL A 223 10.45 8.85 21.64
CA VAL A 223 10.98 9.46 20.41
C VAL A 223 12.45 9.87 20.56
N GLU A 224 12.86 10.35 21.73
CA GLU A 224 14.26 10.72 22.00
C GLU A 224 15.22 9.54 21.81
N PHE A 225 14.86 8.35 22.29
CA PHE A 225 15.68 7.14 22.14
C PHE A 225 15.87 6.79 20.65
N PHE A 226 14.82 6.88 19.84
CA PHE A 226 14.91 6.63 18.40
C PHE A 226 15.70 7.71 17.65
N GLN A 227 15.64 8.97 18.11
CA GLN A 227 16.45 10.06 17.57
C GLN A 227 17.94 9.86 17.87
N GLU A 228 18.30 9.49 19.10
CA GLU A 228 19.68 9.15 19.48
C GLU A 228 20.21 7.97 18.67
N ARG A 229 19.40 6.90 18.55
CA ARG A 229 19.72 5.75 17.69
C ARG A 229 19.96 6.17 16.23
N LEU A 230 19.12 7.05 15.68
CA LEU A 230 19.29 7.55 14.31
C LEU A 230 20.61 8.33 14.14
N ILE A 231 21.04 9.10 15.14
CA ILE A 231 22.32 9.81 15.12
C ILE A 231 23.49 8.83 15.00
N GLU A 232 23.50 7.76 15.78
CA GLU A 232 24.54 6.73 15.72
C GLU A 232 24.51 5.97 14.39
N ILE A 233 23.32 5.63 13.89
CA ILE A 233 23.17 5.01 12.55
C ILE A 233 23.74 5.90 11.45
N LYS A 234 23.48 7.21 11.47
CA LYS A 234 24.03 8.14 10.48
C LYS A 234 25.56 8.19 10.53
N LYS A 235 26.15 8.19 11.73
CA LYS A 235 27.62 8.13 11.90
C LYS A 235 28.17 6.85 11.29
N PHE A 236 27.60 5.71 11.65
CA PHE A 236 27.95 4.39 11.11
C PHE A 236 27.88 4.36 9.57
N VAL A 237 26.81 4.91 8.99
CA VAL A 237 26.66 4.97 7.52
C VAL A 237 27.75 5.83 6.89
N LEU A 238 28.13 6.95 7.49
CA LEU A 238 29.23 7.79 6.99
C LEU A 238 30.59 7.10 7.05
N GLU A 239 30.85 6.30 8.09
CA GLU A 239 32.08 5.52 8.23
C GLU A 239 32.27 4.52 7.08
N ILE A 240 31.20 3.94 6.53
CA ILE A 240 31.29 3.09 5.32
C ILE A 240 31.99 3.84 4.17
N PHE A 241 31.77 5.14 4.08
CA PHE A 241 32.29 6.02 3.04
C PHE A 241 33.55 6.80 3.45
N GLU A 242 34.24 6.39 4.53
CA GLU A 242 35.46 7.07 4.96
C GLU A 242 36.50 7.17 3.82
N GLY A 243 37.13 8.35 3.72
CA GLY A 243 38.06 8.69 2.65
C GLY A 243 37.40 9.07 1.32
N SER A 244 36.07 9.14 1.23
CA SER A 244 35.37 9.68 0.06
C SER A 244 35.57 11.19 -0.05
N GLN A 245 35.79 11.68 -1.28
CA GLN A 245 35.82 13.11 -1.59
C GLN A 245 34.44 13.78 -1.47
N SER A 246 33.36 12.97 -1.44
CA SER A 246 31.97 13.43 -1.37
C SER A 246 31.37 13.27 0.04
N ILE A 247 32.18 12.98 1.06
CA ILE A 247 31.70 12.66 2.41
C ILE A 247 30.83 13.78 3.01
N ASP A 248 31.16 15.04 2.76
CA ASP A 248 30.38 16.19 3.22
C ASP A 248 29.00 16.26 2.54
N VAL A 249 28.90 15.84 1.27
CA VAL A 249 27.62 15.75 0.54
C VAL A 249 26.74 14.67 1.17
N TYR A 250 27.31 13.52 1.50
CA TYR A 250 26.61 12.42 2.18
C TYR A 250 26.13 12.85 3.56
N LYS A 251 26.97 13.54 4.32
CA LYS A 251 26.60 14.11 5.62
C LYS A 251 25.43 15.09 5.51
N ASN A 252 25.46 15.99 4.54
CA ASN A 252 24.37 16.94 4.30
C ASN A 252 23.06 16.24 3.94
N ARG A 253 23.10 15.17 3.14
CA ARG A 253 21.92 14.36 2.80
C ARG A 253 21.35 13.64 4.03
N LEU A 254 22.20 13.00 4.83
CA LEU A 254 21.76 12.30 6.03
C LEU A 254 21.22 13.25 7.11
N ASN A 255 21.69 14.50 7.16
CA ASN A 255 21.12 15.51 8.05
C ASN A 255 19.66 15.85 7.73
N GLN A 256 19.20 15.60 6.50
CA GLN A 256 17.79 15.79 6.09
C GLN A 256 16.88 14.62 6.49
N VAL A 257 17.45 13.50 6.94
CA VAL A 257 16.67 12.35 7.41
C VAL A 257 16.27 12.60 8.85
N GLU A 258 14.98 12.68 9.15
CA GLU A 258 14.47 12.96 10.49
C GLU A 258 13.53 11.83 10.96
N MET A 259 13.50 11.60 12.27
CA MET A 259 12.51 10.75 12.91
C MET A 259 11.32 11.62 13.28
N HIS A 260 10.14 11.23 12.79
CA HIS A 260 8.89 11.88 13.14
C HIS A 260 7.98 10.86 13.80
N GLU A 261 7.31 11.28 14.87
CA GLU A 261 6.15 10.56 15.36
C GLU A 261 5.04 10.72 14.30
N ALA A 262 4.69 9.62 13.65
CA ALA A 262 3.62 9.59 12.68
C ALA A 262 2.39 8.97 13.34
N ASP A 263 1.26 9.67 13.26
CA ASP A 263 -0.03 9.05 13.57
C ASP A 263 -0.25 7.90 12.56
N ALA A 264 -0.79 6.77 13.03
CA ALA A 264 -1.07 5.60 12.21
C ALA A 264 -1.96 5.94 11.00
N SER A 265 -2.79 6.98 11.12
CA SER A 265 -3.59 7.57 10.02
C SER A 265 -2.73 8.09 8.84
N SER A 266 -1.53 8.60 9.12
CA SER A 266 -0.56 9.12 8.12
C SER A 266 0.08 8.00 7.31
N VAL A 267 0.23 6.83 7.93
CA VAL A 267 0.74 5.59 7.31
C VAL A 267 -0.33 4.97 6.40
N PHE A 268 -1.62 5.16 6.71
CA PHE A 268 -2.71 4.70 5.86
C PHE A 268 -2.84 5.49 4.55
N LEU A 269 -2.60 6.80 4.57
CA LEU A 269 -2.57 7.64 3.35
C LEU A 269 -1.43 7.29 2.38
N GLN A 270 -0.53 6.39 2.78
CA GLN A 270 0.53 5.81 1.96
C GLN A 270 0.07 4.54 1.20
N GLN A 271 -1.17 4.09 1.39
CA GLN A 271 -1.76 2.91 0.74
C GLN A 271 -2.86 3.32 -0.27
N ILE A 272 -2.53 4.16 -1.25
CA ILE A 272 -3.50 4.61 -2.27
C ILE A 272 -3.49 3.61 -3.44
N PRO A 273 -4.63 2.99 -3.79
CA PRO A 273 -4.74 2.21 -5.02
C PRO A 273 -4.77 3.16 -6.24
N THR A 274 -3.79 3.08 -7.13
CA THR A 274 -3.92 3.61 -8.49
C THR A 274 -3.21 2.71 -9.49
N ALA A 275 -3.95 2.20 -10.48
CA ALA A 275 -3.45 1.22 -11.44
C ALA A 275 -2.40 1.78 -12.41
N PHE A 276 -2.21 3.11 -12.50
CA PHE A 276 -1.17 3.75 -13.31
C PHE A 276 -0.79 5.11 -12.68
N ASN A 277 0.51 5.45 -12.65
CA ASN A 277 1.11 6.75 -12.27
C ASN A 277 1.41 7.07 -10.79
N GLU A 278 1.46 6.06 -9.91
CA GLU A 278 1.78 6.21 -8.47
C GLU A 278 3.02 7.08 -8.18
N ASP A 279 4.13 6.79 -8.85
CA ASP A 279 5.40 7.52 -8.71
C ASP A 279 5.24 9.03 -9.00
N TYR A 280 4.43 9.36 -10.00
CA TYR A 280 4.20 10.76 -10.36
C TYR A 280 3.25 11.42 -9.36
N VAL A 281 2.15 10.76 -9.01
CA VAL A 281 1.16 11.28 -8.07
C VAL A 281 1.84 11.57 -6.73
N GLN A 282 2.59 10.61 -6.20
CA GLN A 282 3.20 10.74 -4.89
C GLN A 282 4.33 11.80 -4.86
N ARG A 283 5.19 11.87 -5.89
CA ARG A 283 6.27 12.87 -5.95
C ARG A 283 5.76 14.30 -6.14
N ASN A 284 4.60 14.45 -6.79
CA ASN A 284 4.09 15.76 -7.18
C ASN A 284 2.84 16.18 -6.40
N MET A 285 2.30 15.32 -5.52
CA MET A 285 1.16 15.65 -4.69
C MET A 285 1.54 16.71 -3.67
N LYS A 286 0.82 17.83 -3.72
CA LYS A 286 0.98 18.97 -2.81
C LYS A 286 -0.14 18.93 -1.78
N LYS A 287 0.11 19.46 -0.58
CA LYS A 287 -0.97 19.73 0.37
C LYS A 287 -1.64 21.05 -0.01
N ILE A 288 -2.96 21.10 0.11
CA ILE A 288 -3.74 22.32 -0.09
C ILE A 288 -4.71 22.51 1.08
N GLY A 289 -4.93 23.77 1.46
CA GLY A 289 -5.94 24.13 2.46
C GLY A 289 -7.31 24.39 1.83
N TYR A 290 -8.33 24.47 2.67
CA TYR A 290 -9.73 24.68 2.31
C TYR A 290 -9.95 25.85 1.32
N GLU A 291 -9.52 27.06 1.66
CA GLU A 291 -9.79 28.26 0.83
C GLU A 291 -9.17 28.14 -0.57
N SER A 292 -7.95 27.64 -0.67
CA SER A 292 -7.27 27.46 -1.96
C SER A 292 -7.90 26.34 -2.78
N LEU A 293 -8.38 25.27 -2.15
CA LEU A 293 -9.10 24.20 -2.83
C LEU A 293 -10.43 24.73 -3.39
N LYS A 294 -11.19 25.46 -2.57
CA LYS A 294 -12.45 26.10 -2.95
C LYS A 294 -12.29 27.02 -4.17
N GLU A 295 -11.24 27.84 -4.19
CA GLU A 295 -10.93 28.70 -5.34
C GLU A 295 -10.57 27.89 -6.59
N LYS A 296 -9.75 26.84 -6.45
CA LYS A 296 -9.38 25.95 -7.56
C LYS A 296 -10.59 25.24 -8.17
N CYS A 297 -11.52 24.76 -7.36
CA CYS A 297 -12.76 24.14 -7.81
C CYS A 297 -13.61 25.09 -8.69
N ARG A 298 -13.59 26.39 -8.42
CA ARG A 298 -14.33 27.42 -9.20
C ARG A 298 -13.59 27.92 -10.44
N SER A 299 -12.27 27.86 -10.43
CA SER A 299 -11.44 28.52 -11.45
C SER A 299 -10.88 27.58 -12.51
N LEU A 300 -10.63 26.32 -12.18
CA LEU A 300 -9.90 25.38 -13.05
C LEU A 300 -10.85 24.43 -13.78
N GLU A 301 -10.93 24.59 -15.11
CA GLU A 301 -11.59 23.65 -16.02
C GLU A 301 -10.69 22.43 -16.27
N TYR A 302 -11.28 21.31 -16.70
CA TYR A 302 -10.58 20.03 -16.88
C TYR A 302 -9.85 19.60 -15.59
N SER A 303 -10.58 19.67 -14.48
CA SER A 303 -10.09 19.27 -13.18
C SER A 303 -11.08 18.30 -12.53
N THR A 304 -10.60 17.49 -11.60
CA THR A 304 -11.41 16.49 -10.90
C THR A 304 -11.25 16.66 -9.40
N LEU A 305 -12.37 16.84 -8.69
CA LEU A 305 -12.44 16.74 -7.24
C LEU A 305 -12.86 15.32 -6.88
N PHE A 306 -11.93 14.53 -6.36
CA PHE A 306 -12.14 13.14 -6.01
C PHE A 306 -12.33 12.96 -4.50
N LEU A 307 -13.53 12.56 -4.10
CA LEU A 307 -13.90 12.27 -2.72
C LEU A 307 -13.72 10.77 -2.40
N LEU A 308 -12.70 10.46 -1.59
CA LEU A 308 -12.38 9.10 -1.17
C LEU A 308 -13.15 8.67 0.09
N GLY A 309 -13.62 9.62 0.89
CA GLY A 309 -14.53 9.39 2.03
C GLY A 309 -13.91 9.64 3.40
N GLY A 310 -14.66 9.28 4.45
CA GLY A 310 -14.33 9.65 5.82
C GLY A 310 -13.03 9.01 6.32
N LEU A 311 -12.16 9.83 6.91
CA LEU A 311 -10.85 9.41 7.40
C LEU A 311 -10.96 8.31 8.46
N GLN A 312 -11.78 8.54 9.50
CA GLN A 312 -12.01 7.55 10.55
C GLN A 312 -12.57 6.23 10.01
N LYS A 313 -13.56 6.27 9.12
CA LYS A 313 -14.15 5.04 8.54
C LYS A 313 -13.11 4.24 7.78
N ASN A 314 -12.28 4.91 6.97
CA ASN A 314 -11.23 4.24 6.21
C ASN A 314 -10.12 3.69 7.12
N ILE A 315 -9.74 4.41 8.18
CA ILE A 315 -8.79 3.93 9.20
C ILE A 315 -9.35 2.73 9.96
N LEU A 316 -10.61 2.77 10.38
CA LEU A 316 -11.27 1.66 11.06
C LEU A 316 -11.43 0.46 10.13
N GLU A 317 -11.80 0.66 8.87
CA GLU A 317 -11.87 -0.40 7.86
C GLU A 317 -10.49 -1.04 7.67
N LEU A 318 -9.42 -0.25 7.63
CA LEU A 318 -8.04 -0.76 7.62
C LEU A 318 -7.74 -1.56 8.88
N PHE A 319 -7.98 -0.99 10.06
CA PHE A 319 -7.68 -1.62 11.34
C PHE A 319 -8.42 -2.94 11.52
N ASN A 320 -9.70 -2.98 11.14
CA ASN A 320 -10.49 -4.21 11.13
C ASN A 320 -9.91 -5.24 10.16
N LYS A 321 -9.47 -4.82 8.97
CA LYS A 321 -8.87 -5.71 7.96
C LYS A 321 -7.51 -6.27 8.35
N ILE A 322 -6.75 -5.57 9.19
CA ILE A 322 -5.47 -6.05 9.72
C ILE A 322 -5.59 -6.71 11.09
N GLY A 323 -6.81 -6.97 11.57
CA GLY A 323 -7.08 -7.73 12.79
C GLY A 323 -6.95 -6.94 14.10
N ALA A 324 -6.89 -5.61 14.06
CA ALA A 324 -6.83 -4.77 15.26
C ALA A 324 -8.21 -4.70 15.95
N VAL A 325 -8.30 -5.16 17.20
CA VAL A 325 -9.51 -5.11 18.03
C VAL A 325 -9.41 -3.90 18.98
N ASN A 326 -10.49 -3.11 19.09
CA ASN A 326 -10.55 -1.90 19.93
C ASN A 326 -9.46 -0.87 19.62
N SER A 327 -9.23 -0.58 18.33
CA SER A 327 -8.34 0.52 17.94
C SER A 327 -8.93 1.84 18.45
N ASP A 328 -8.18 2.51 19.34
CA ASP A 328 -8.55 3.81 19.92
C ASP A 328 -8.30 4.91 18.87
N VAL A 329 -9.06 4.86 17.78
CA VAL A 329 -9.01 5.84 16.70
C VAL A 329 -9.65 7.11 17.22
N LYS A 330 -8.84 8.16 17.39
CA LYS A 330 -9.36 9.50 17.70
C LYS A 330 -10.50 9.82 16.74
N ASP A 331 -11.61 10.30 17.30
CA ASP A 331 -12.78 10.66 16.51
C ASP A 331 -12.42 11.78 15.53
N ASP A 332 -12.23 11.39 14.26
CA ASP A 332 -11.77 12.28 13.20
C ASP A 332 -12.77 12.28 12.05
N SER A 333 -13.68 13.25 12.13
CA SER A 333 -14.77 13.46 11.18
C SER A 333 -14.34 14.10 9.86
N ARG A 334 -13.04 14.21 9.59
CA ARG A 334 -12.53 14.76 8.34
C ARG A 334 -12.71 13.79 7.18
N GLU A 335 -12.88 14.35 5.99
CA GLU A 335 -13.02 13.67 4.71
C GLU A 335 -11.70 13.70 3.95
N ILE A 336 -11.40 12.63 3.22
CA ILE A 336 -10.22 12.51 2.37
C ILE A 336 -10.58 12.93 0.95
N LEU A 337 -9.88 13.94 0.43
CA LEU A 337 -10.07 14.47 -0.91
C LEU A 337 -8.77 14.60 -1.69
N PHE A 338 -8.89 14.42 -3.00
CA PHE A 338 -7.87 14.77 -3.98
C PHE A 338 -8.42 15.75 -5.00
N PHE A 339 -7.60 16.70 -5.41
CA PHE A 339 -7.91 17.61 -6.50
C PHE A 339 -6.86 17.45 -7.60
N TYR A 340 -7.30 17.11 -8.79
CA TYR A 340 -6.46 16.91 -9.97
C TYR A 340 -6.71 18.06 -10.96
N SER A 341 -5.67 18.80 -11.33
CA SER A 341 -5.72 19.75 -12.47
C SER A 341 -5.04 19.10 -13.66
N LEU A 342 -5.81 18.77 -14.71
CA LEU A 342 -5.25 18.12 -15.90
C LEU A 342 -4.33 19.08 -16.67
N ARG A 343 -4.75 20.35 -16.82
CA ARG A 343 -3.99 21.37 -17.56
C ARG A 343 -2.66 21.69 -16.89
N ASP A 344 -2.70 21.89 -15.58
CA ASP A 344 -1.50 22.25 -14.81
C ASP A 344 -0.68 21.03 -14.41
N LYS A 345 -1.24 19.83 -14.60
CA LYS A 345 -0.68 18.54 -14.17
C LYS A 345 -0.36 18.50 -12.68
N GLU A 346 -1.17 19.19 -11.89
CA GLU A 346 -1.02 19.31 -10.45
C GLU A 346 -1.99 18.39 -9.73
N ILE A 347 -1.53 17.86 -8.60
CA ILE A 347 -2.32 16.98 -7.75
C ILE A 347 -2.23 17.53 -6.32
N PHE A 348 -3.37 17.67 -5.68
CA PHE A 348 -3.45 18.16 -4.32
C PHE A 348 -4.19 17.18 -3.42
N GLY A 349 -3.59 16.84 -2.28
CA GLY A 349 -4.25 16.10 -1.21
C GLY A 349 -4.80 17.06 -0.16
N CYS A 350 -6.02 16.79 0.31
CA CYS A 350 -6.71 17.62 1.30
C CYS A 350 -7.48 16.77 2.31
N LEU A 351 -7.52 17.24 3.56
CA LEU A 351 -8.41 16.75 4.60
C LEU A 351 -9.33 17.89 5.01
N LEU A 352 -10.64 17.72 4.82
CA LEU A 352 -11.63 18.75 5.12
C LEU A 352 -12.60 18.27 6.18
N ARG A 353 -13.10 19.19 7.01
CA ARG A 353 -14.26 18.92 7.85
C ARG A 353 -15.50 18.78 6.98
N LYS A 354 -16.50 18.03 7.45
CA LYS A 354 -17.78 17.86 6.75
C LYS A 354 -18.41 19.18 6.31
N SER A 355 -18.37 20.21 7.17
CA SER A 355 -18.92 21.54 6.86
C SER A 355 -18.19 22.24 5.72
N GLU A 356 -16.86 22.10 5.64
CA GLU A 356 -16.02 22.71 4.60
C GLU A 356 -16.28 22.02 3.25
N LEU A 357 -16.37 20.69 3.25
CA LEU A 357 -16.75 19.92 2.06
C LEU A 357 -18.16 20.26 1.59
N GLN A 358 -19.13 20.31 2.51
CA GLN A 358 -20.51 20.64 2.19
C GLN A 358 -20.65 22.02 1.55
N GLU A 359 -19.82 22.98 1.97
CA GLU A 359 -19.77 24.30 1.35
C GLU A 359 -19.26 24.23 -0.09
N ILE A 360 -18.19 23.47 -0.37
CA ILE A 360 -17.66 23.26 -1.73
C ILE A 360 -18.71 22.56 -2.62
N LEU A 361 -19.37 21.51 -2.15
CA LEU A 361 -20.35 20.76 -2.94
C LEU A 361 -21.61 21.56 -3.30
N ASN A 362 -21.96 22.57 -2.50
CA ASN A 362 -23.10 23.45 -2.74
C ASN A 362 -22.75 24.72 -3.55
N GLN A 363 -21.53 24.83 -4.07
CA GLN A 363 -21.16 25.96 -4.93
C GLN A 363 -21.67 25.72 -6.36
N ASN A 364 -22.59 26.57 -6.78
CA ASN A 364 -23.22 26.50 -8.11
C ASN A 364 -22.25 26.78 -9.28
N ASP A 365 -21.06 27.30 -9.02
CA ASP A 365 -20.08 27.70 -10.05
C ASP A 365 -18.79 26.88 -10.02
N ASN A 366 -18.84 25.67 -9.45
CA ASN A 366 -17.76 24.71 -9.59
C ASN A 366 -17.56 24.33 -11.06
N LYS A 367 -16.31 24.37 -11.50
CA LYS A 367 -15.86 23.95 -12.83
C LYS A 367 -15.20 22.57 -12.84
N CYS A 368 -14.83 22.06 -11.67
CA CYS A 368 -14.26 20.73 -11.54
C CYS A 368 -15.33 19.64 -11.61
N VAL A 369 -14.96 18.49 -12.17
CA VAL A 369 -15.79 17.29 -12.20
C VAL A 369 -15.79 16.64 -10.82
N LEU A 370 -16.98 16.38 -10.27
CA LEU A 370 -17.12 15.65 -9.01
C LEU A 370 -17.00 14.14 -9.26
N LEU A 371 -15.95 13.55 -8.68
CA LEU A 371 -15.72 12.12 -8.68
C LEU A 371 -15.84 11.60 -7.24
N ILE A 372 -16.53 10.48 -7.05
CA ILE A 372 -16.69 9.87 -5.74
C ILE A 372 -16.28 8.41 -5.78
N SER A 373 -15.72 7.91 -4.68
CA SER A 373 -15.44 6.49 -4.54
C SER A 373 -16.75 5.72 -4.44
N TYR A 374 -16.81 4.55 -5.10
CA TYR A 374 -17.94 3.61 -5.03
C TYR A 374 -18.38 3.27 -3.59
N LYS A 375 -17.50 3.41 -2.60
CA LYS A 375 -17.80 3.17 -1.18
C LYS A 375 -18.61 4.28 -0.49
N ASN A 376 -18.67 5.47 -1.08
CA ASN A 376 -19.32 6.64 -0.50
C ASN A 376 -20.63 7.01 -1.19
N TYR A 377 -21.14 6.13 -2.06
CA TYR A 377 -22.40 6.34 -2.73
C TYR A 377 -23.49 5.49 -2.09
N ASP A 378 -24.66 6.07 -1.87
CA ASP A 378 -25.87 5.37 -1.45
C ASP A 378 -26.60 4.86 -2.71
N TYR A 379 -26.51 3.56 -2.98
CA TYR A 379 -27.12 2.92 -4.15
C TYR A 379 -28.64 2.72 -4.00
N GLU A 380 -29.17 2.79 -2.78
CA GLU A 380 -30.60 2.69 -2.51
C GLU A 380 -31.27 4.04 -2.77
N ASN A 381 -30.77 5.10 -2.13
CA ASN A 381 -31.31 6.45 -2.22
C ASN A 381 -30.75 7.25 -3.41
N ASN A 382 -29.74 6.71 -4.10
CA ASN A 382 -29.09 7.31 -5.27
C ASN A 382 -28.45 8.68 -4.98
N GLU A 383 -27.79 8.81 -3.83
CA GLU A 383 -27.21 10.06 -3.37
C GLU A 383 -25.81 9.88 -2.76
N LEU A 384 -25.13 11.01 -2.54
CA LEU A 384 -23.86 11.02 -1.84
C LEU A 384 -24.11 10.82 -0.33
N LEU A 385 -23.41 9.86 0.28
CA LEU A 385 -23.64 9.52 1.69
C LEU A 385 -23.37 10.71 2.62
N GLY A 386 -24.44 11.28 3.18
CA GLY A 386 -24.36 12.33 4.20
C GLY A 386 -24.05 13.73 3.67
N TYR A 387 -24.18 13.97 2.36
CA TYR A 387 -23.93 15.28 1.74
C TYR A 387 -24.98 15.61 0.68
N SER A 388 -25.35 16.88 0.59
CA SER A 388 -26.03 17.42 -0.59
C SER A 388 -25.02 17.98 -1.59
N THR A 389 -25.36 17.98 -2.87
CA THR A 389 -24.52 18.54 -3.93
C THR A 389 -25.38 19.29 -4.95
N THR A 390 -24.79 20.31 -5.55
CA THR A 390 -25.35 21.08 -6.67
C THR A 390 -24.80 20.61 -8.03
N ALA A 391 -23.89 19.62 -8.02
CA ALA A 391 -23.33 19.04 -9.23
C ALA A 391 -24.44 18.40 -10.08
N GLU A 392 -24.43 18.72 -11.38
CA GLU A 392 -25.37 18.14 -12.34
C GLU A 392 -25.14 16.63 -12.52
N ASN A 393 -23.87 16.22 -12.58
CA ASN A 393 -23.46 14.83 -12.73
C ASN A 393 -22.59 14.38 -11.54
N ILE A 394 -22.86 13.17 -11.05
CA ILE A 394 -22.06 12.47 -10.04
C ILE A 394 -21.40 11.26 -10.70
N TYR A 395 -20.07 11.29 -10.75
CA TYR A 395 -19.29 10.19 -11.31
C TYR A 395 -18.78 9.30 -10.18
N ILE A 396 -19.11 8.01 -10.24
CA ILE A 396 -18.76 7.02 -9.24
C ILE A 396 -17.63 6.17 -9.80
N TYR A 397 -16.43 6.34 -9.25
CA TYR A 397 -15.27 5.60 -9.65
C TYR A 397 -15.12 4.33 -8.81
N CYS A 398 -14.88 3.22 -9.51
CA CYS A 398 -14.55 1.94 -8.89
C CYS A 398 -13.15 1.47 -9.29
N ASP A 399 -12.31 1.24 -8.28
CA ASP A 399 -10.92 0.81 -8.38
C ASP A 399 -10.75 -0.72 -8.31
N ARG A 400 -11.84 -1.48 -8.50
CA ARG A 400 -11.88 -2.94 -8.35
C ARG A 400 -12.06 -3.62 -9.71
N THR A 401 -11.77 -4.91 -9.79
CA THR A 401 -12.07 -5.72 -10.98
C THR A 401 -13.56 -5.99 -11.10
N TYR A 402 -14.03 -6.27 -12.32
CA TYR A 402 -15.43 -6.61 -12.60
C TYR A 402 -15.97 -7.73 -11.69
N SER A 403 -15.21 -8.82 -11.53
CA SER A 403 -15.59 -9.96 -10.68
C SER A 403 -15.84 -9.57 -9.21
N ASN A 404 -15.07 -8.62 -8.67
CA ASN A 404 -15.15 -8.19 -7.28
C ASN A 404 -16.24 -7.14 -7.03
N ILE A 405 -16.90 -6.64 -8.08
CA ILE A 405 -17.96 -5.63 -7.99
C ILE A 405 -19.33 -6.16 -8.40
N LEU A 406 -19.42 -7.46 -8.72
CA LEU A 406 -20.69 -8.12 -9.05
C LEU A 406 -21.76 -7.87 -7.98
N GLN A 407 -21.39 -7.82 -6.69
CA GLN A 407 -22.35 -7.49 -5.64
C GLN A 407 -23.01 -6.11 -5.81
N PHE A 408 -22.30 -5.13 -6.37
CA PHE A 408 -22.84 -3.80 -6.65
C PHE A 408 -23.61 -3.77 -7.97
N ILE A 409 -23.13 -4.49 -8.99
CA ILE A 409 -23.88 -4.66 -10.26
C ILE A 409 -25.23 -5.35 -10.00
N ASN A 410 -25.24 -6.36 -9.13
CA ASN A 410 -26.44 -7.09 -8.75
C ASN A 410 -27.52 -6.21 -8.12
N LEU A 411 -27.16 -5.06 -7.54
CA LEU A 411 -28.14 -4.08 -7.02
C LEU A 411 -29.04 -3.51 -8.13
N TRP A 412 -28.63 -3.65 -9.38
CA TRP A 412 -29.35 -3.16 -10.55
C TRP A 412 -30.05 -4.27 -11.33
N ASN A 413 -30.00 -5.52 -10.87
CA ASN A 413 -30.64 -6.64 -11.56
C ASN A 413 -32.13 -6.46 -11.77
N ASP A 414 -32.81 -5.73 -10.89
CA ASP A 414 -34.25 -5.48 -10.97
C ASP A 414 -34.59 -4.13 -11.64
N ARG A 415 -33.59 -3.38 -12.10
CA ARG A 415 -33.74 -2.05 -12.71
C ARG A 415 -33.37 -2.12 -14.19
N VAL A 416 -34.10 -1.39 -15.03
CA VAL A 416 -33.70 -1.18 -16.43
C VAL A 416 -32.52 -0.21 -16.44
N VAL A 417 -31.33 -0.73 -16.72
CA VAL A 417 -30.07 0.01 -16.67
C VAL A 417 -29.39 -0.05 -18.02
N PHE A 418 -28.75 1.04 -18.43
CA PHE A 418 -28.00 1.11 -19.69
C PHE A 418 -26.51 1.12 -19.41
N TYR A 419 -25.74 0.45 -20.27
CA TYR A 419 -24.28 0.44 -20.17
C TYR A 419 -23.61 0.58 -21.54
N ARG A 420 -22.38 1.09 -21.55
CA ARG A 420 -21.53 1.24 -22.74
C ARG A 420 -20.06 1.13 -22.36
N TYR A 421 -19.24 0.66 -23.28
CA TYR A 421 -17.78 0.72 -23.15
C TYR A 421 -17.20 1.92 -23.89
N MET A 422 -16.27 2.63 -23.25
CA MET A 422 -15.38 3.60 -23.89
C MET A 422 -13.98 3.02 -23.98
N VAL A 423 -13.37 3.10 -25.16
CA VAL A 423 -12.04 2.54 -25.43
C VAL A 423 -11.02 3.68 -25.46
N TYR A 424 -9.94 3.51 -24.69
CA TYR A 424 -8.75 4.34 -24.66
C TYR A 424 -7.54 3.49 -25.09
N GLU A 425 -6.41 4.13 -25.42
CA GLU A 425 -5.25 3.48 -26.07
C GLU A 425 -4.75 2.22 -25.35
N SER A 426 -4.85 2.17 -24.02
CA SER A 426 -4.40 1.04 -23.19
C SER A 426 -5.45 0.51 -22.21
N MET A 427 -6.71 0.95 -22.30
CA MET A 427 -7.73 0.70 -21.27
C MET A 427 -9.13 0.78 -21.86
N ILE A 428 -10.05 -0.02 -21.33
CA ILE A 428 -11.48 0.07 -21.61
C ILE A 428 -12.19 0.52 -20.34
N VAL A 429 -13.17 1.40 -20.44
CA VAL A 429 -13.97 1.85 -19.31
C VAL A 429 -15.40 1.42 -19.53
N LEU A 430 -15.92 0.57 -18.65
CA LEU A 430 -17.34 0.27 -18.58
C LEU A 430 -18.05 1.42 -17.87
N LEU A 431 -19.02 1.99 -18.56
CA LEU A 431 -19.92 3.03 -18.05
C LEU A 431 -21.29 2.42 -17.81
N ILE A 432 -21.82 2.57 -16.60
CA ILE A 432 -23.17 2.09 -16.25
C ILE A 432 -23.99 3.27 -15.73
N LYS A 433 -25.12 3.53 -16.37
CA LYS A 433 -26.06 4.58 -15.94
C LYS A 433 -26.87 4.10 -14.76
N ILE A 434 -26.61 4.64 -13.58
CA ILE A 434 -27.38 4.29 -12.38
C ILE A 434 -28.72 5.03 -12.39
N ASN A 435 -28.71 6.33 -12.71
CA ASN A 435 -29.90 7.18 -12.81
C ASN A 435 -29.66 8.36 -13.79
N GLU A 436 -30.49 9.41 -13.73
CA GLU A 436 -30.38 10.57 -14.62
C GLU A 436 -29.04 11.32 -14.49
N ASN A 437 -28.53 11.43 -13.26
CA ASN A 437 -27.41 12.28 -12.85
C ASN A 437 -26.18 11.47 -12.38
N SER A 438 -26.31 10.17 -12.15
CA SER A 438 -25.22 9.33 -11.61
C SER A 438 -24.72 8.31 -12.62
N LEU A 439 -23.42 8.33 -12.85
CA LEU A 439 -22.72 7.40 -13.76
C LEU A 439 -21.66 6.62 -12.99
N PHE A 440 -21.68 5.29 -13.14
CA PHE A 440 -20.65 4.41 -12.61
C PHE A 440 -19.56 4.19 -13.65
N LEU A 441 -18.30 4.36 -13.26
CA LEU A 441 -17.13 4.13 -14.10
C LEU A 441 -16.29 3.00 -13.54
N LEU A 442 -16.04 2.01 -14.39
CA LEU A 442 -15.20 0.88 -14.10
C LEU A 442 -14.13 0.72 -15.18
N PRO A 443 -12.93 1.27 -14.96
CA PRO A 443 -11.80 1.08 -15.87
C PRO A 443 -11.24 -0.34 -15.75
N MET A 444 -10.91 -0.96 -16.88
CA MET A 444 -10.51 -2.35 -16.99
C MET A 444 -9.60 -2.60 -18.21
N THR A 445 -8.88 -3.71 -18.20
CA THR A 445 -8.13 -4.17 -19.38
C THR A 445 -9.08 -4.78 -20.43
N PRO A 446 -8.70 -4.83 -21.72
CA PRO A 446 -9.52 -5.44 -22.76
C PRO A 446 -9.97 -6.87 -22.46
N MET A 447 -9.08 -7.70 -21.88
CA MET A 447 -9.41 -9.09 -21.54
C MET A 447 -10.55 -9.19 -20.51
N VAL A 448 -10.56 -8.30 -19.51
CA VAL A 448 -11.60 -8.26 -18.47
C VAL A 448 -12.91 -7.66 -19.02
N ALA A 449 -12.83 -6.79 -20.04
CA ALA A 449 -14.02 -6.27 -20.70
C ALA A 449 -14.79 -7.36 -21.46
N ASP A 450 -14.08 -8.31 -22.09
CA ASP A 450 -14.72 -9.45 -22.75
C ASP A 450 -15.44 -10.37 -21.73
N GLU A 451 -14.83 -10.58 -20.55
CA GLU A 451 -15.45 -11.33 -19.45
C GLU A 451 -16.69 -10.62 -18.90
N ALA A 452 -16.58 -9.31 -18.65
CA ALA A 452 -17.69 -8.47 -18.20
C ALA A 452 -18.85 -8.50 -19.20
N GLU A 453 -18.57 -8.33 -20.49
CA GLU A 453 -19.61 -8.33 -21.51
C GLU A 453 -20.35 -9.65 -21.61
N LYS A 454 -19.62 -10.77 -21.51
CA LYS A 454 -20.22 -12.10 -21.50
C LYS A 454 -21.13 -12.28 -20.29
N ASP A 455 -20.65 -11.93 -19.10
CA ASP A 455 -21.40 -12.08 -17.87
C ASP A 455 -22.66 -11.19 -17.83
N ILE A 456 -22.55 -9.91 -18.23
CA ILE A 456 -23.70 -9.00 -18.31
C ILE A 456 -24.79 -9.58 -19.24
N ARG A 457 -24.41 -10.08 -20.41
CA ARG A 457 -25.36 -10.69 -21.36
C ARG A 457 -26.02 -11.96 -20.83
N ASP A 458 -25.24 -12.82 -20.20
CA ASP A 458 -25.70 -14.13 -19.76
C ASP A 458 -26.55 -14.05 -18.48
N ASN A 459 -26.18 -13.14 -17.56
CA ASN A 459 -26.69 -13.13 -16.18
C ASN A 459 -27.46 -11.86 -15.79
N HIS A 460 -27.27 -10.72 -16.47
CA HIS A 460 -27.84 -9.42 -16.08
C HIS A 460 -28.84 -8.87 -17.11
N LYS A 461 -29.96 -9.57 -17.30
CA LYS A 461 -30.93 -9.33 -18.40
C LYS A 461 -31.58 -7.94 -18.46
N ASN A 462 -31.62 -7.22 -17.34
CA ASN A 462 -32.18 -5.87 -17.27
C ASN A 462 -31.12 -4.77 -17.50
N MET A 463 -29.86 -5.16 -17.71
CA MET A 463 -28.79 -4.29 -18.16
C MET A 463 -28.69 -4.36 -19.68
N HIS A 464 -28.96 -3.24 -20.35
CA HIS A 464 -29.02 -3.17 -21.80
C HIS A 464 -27.78 -2.47 -22.37
N PRO A 465 -27.07 -3.11 -23.32
CA PRO A 465 -25.99 -2.46 -24.03
C PRO A 465 -26.57 -1.36 -24.92
N ILE A 466 -25.90 -0.22 -24.98
CA ILE A 466 -26.23 0.83 -25.93
C ILE A 466 -25.61 0.47 -27.28
N THR A 467 -26.45 0.09 -28.24
CA THR A 467 -26.03 -0.29 -29.60
C THR A 467 -26.25 0.82 -30.64
N GLU A 468 -27.03 1.84 -30.29
CA GLU A 468 -27.31 2.99 -31.15
C GLU A 468 -26.38 4.14 -30.75
N VAL A 469 -25.30 4.31 -31.52
CA VAL A 469 -24.35 5.41 -31.33
C VAL A 469 -24.34 6.24 -32.60
N GLU A 470 -24.81 7.48 -32.55
CA GLU A 470 -24.71 8.37 -33.70
C GLU A 470 -23.23 8.75 -33.90
N ASN A 471 -22.67 8.38 -35.06
CA ASN A 471 -21.27 8.61 -35.45
C ASN A 471 -20.20 8.02 -34.50
N GLU A 472 -20.51 6.93 -33.79
CA GLU A 472 -19.63 6.29 -32.79
C GLU A 472 -19.29 7.16 -31.57
N GLU A 473 -19.83 8.38 -31.49
CA GLU A 473 -19.44 9.38 -30.51
C GLU A 473 -20.44 9.51 -29.37
N TYR A 474 -21.71 9.78 -29.69
CA TYR A 474 -22.74 10.13 -28.71
C TYR A 474 -23.91 9.14 -28.70
N ASP A 475 -24.56 9.05 -27.54
CA ASP A 475 -25.72 8.18 -27.33
C ASP A 475 -26.77 8.85 -26.43
N PRO A 476 -28.07 8.47 -26.53
CA PRO A 476 -29.14 9.17 -25.82
C PRO A 476 -29.17 8.92 -24.30
N TYR A 477 -28.34 8.02 -23.76
CA TYR A 477 -28.46 7.57 -22.37
C TYR A 477 -27.29 8.01 -21.48
N ILE A 478 -26.06 7.71 -21.88
CA ILE A 478 -24.81 7.90 -21.15
C ILE A 478 -24.02 9.08 -21.70
N VAL A 479 -23.47 8.98 -22.92
CA VAL A 479 -22.64 10.05 -23.51
C VAL A 479 -23.52 10.94 -24.39
N LYS A 480 -24.34 11.77 -23.74
CA LYS A 480 -25.40 12.56 -24.41
C LYS A 480 -24.88 13.70 -25.27
N ASP A 481 -23.74 14.26 -24.89
CA ASP A 481 -23.17 15.46 -25.48
C ASP A 481 -21.65 15.55 -25.27
N GLU A 482 -21.03 16.56 -25.90
CA GLU A 482 -19.60 16.86 -25.75
C GLU A 482 -19.23 17.18 -24.29
N LYS A 483 -20.12 17.78 -23.51
CA LYS A 483 -19.88 18.11 -22.11
C LYS A 483 -19.65 16.84 -21.29
N THR A 484 -20.57 15.88 -21.36
CA THR A 484 -20.51 14.62 -20.62
C THR A 484 -19.27 13.82 -21.05
N ARG A 485 -18.98 13.78 -22.35
CA ARG A 485 -17.76 13.17 -22.87
C ARG A 485 -16.50 13.81 -22.26
N ASN A 486 -16.40 15.13 -22.29
CA ASN A 486 -15.27 15.88 -21.74
C ASN A 486 -15.10 15.67 -20.23
N GLU A 487 -16.19 15.51 -19.48
CA GLU A 487 -16.14 15.22 -18.04
C GLU A 487 -15.55 13.81 -17.78
N ILE A 488 -15.99 12.79 -18.53
CA ILE A 488 -15.45 11.42 -18.45
C ILE A 488 -13.98 11.40 -18.87
N ASP A 489 -13.65 12.02 -20.01
CA ASP A 489 -12.27 12.13 -20.50
C ASP A 489 -11.38 12.87 -19.49
N THR A 490 -11.90 13.92 -18.82
CA THR A 490 -11.19 14.62 -17.75
C THR A 490 -10.89 13.69 -16.59
N ILE A 491 -11.88 12.92 -16.11
CA ILE A 491 -11.68 11.95 -15.03
C ILE A 491 -10.61 10.93 -15.41
N ILE A 492 -10.74 10.31 -16.58
CA ILE A 492 -9.83 9.26 -17.02
C ILE A 492 -8.41 9.82 -17.20
N ASN A 493 -8.26 11.00 -17.81
CA ASN A 493 -6.95 11.60 -17.98
C ASN A 493 -6.34 12.06 -16.64
N CYS A 494 -7.12 12.62 -15.72
CA CYS A 494 -6.65 12.98 -14.38
C CYS A 494 -6.16 11.76 -13.59
N LEU A 495 -6.89 10.65 -13.63
CA LEU A 495 -6.56 9.44 -12.88
C LEU A 495 -5.42 8.64 -13.50
N PHE A 496 -5.39 8.50 -14.84
CA PHE A 496 -4.53 7.52 -15.51
C PHE A 496 -3.47 8.11 -16.44
N PHE A 497 -3.58 9.38 -16.84
CA PHE A 497 -2.72 9.94 -17.90
C PHE A 497 -2.14 11.33 -17.59
N ILE A 498 -2.29 11.84 -16.37
CA ILE A 498 -1.88 13.20 -15.98
C ILE A 498 -0.38 13.49 -16.20
N ASN A 499 0.44 12.44 -16.19
CA ASN A 499 1.88 12.53 -16.42
C ASN A 499 2.30 12.41 -17.90
N LEU A 500 1.39 12.03 -18.81
CA LEU A 500 1.75 11.83 -20.22
C LEU A 500 2.07 13.17 -20.90
N PRO A 501 3.10 13.24 -21.77
CA PRO A 501 3.43 14.46 -22.51
C PRO A 501 2.24 14.83 -23.39
N VAL A 502 1.77 16.07 -23.27
CA VAL A 502 0.79 16.62 -24.22
C VAL A 502 1.58 16.87 -25.50
N PHE A 503 1.34 16.08 -26.54
CA PHE A 503 1.86 16.39 -27.86
C PHE A 503 1.26 17.73 -28.26
N LYS A 504 2.08 18.77 -28.35
CA LYS A 504 1.66 20.02 -28.97
C LYS A 504 1.32 19.68 -30.42
N GLU A 505 0.06 19.90 -30.79
CA GLU A 505 -0.34 19.91 -32.19
C GLU A 505 0.64 20.79 -32.98
N LYS A 506 1.09 20.27 -34.12
CA LYS A 506 1.94 20.99 -35.05
C LYS A 506 1.14 21.96 -35.90
#